data_AF-A0A329RLH4-F1
#
_entry.id   AF-A0A329RLH4-F1
#
_cell.length_a   1.000
_cell.length_b   1.000
_cell.length_c   1.000
_cell.angle_alpha   90.00
_cell.angle_beta   90.00
_cell.angle_gamma   90.00
#
_symmetry.space_group_name_H-M   'P 1'
#
loop_
_entity.id
_entity.type
_entity.pdbx_description
1 polymer ?
#
loop_
_entity_poly.entity_id
_entity_poly.type
_entity_poly.pdbx_seq_one_letter_code
_entity_poly.pdbx_strand_id
1 'polypeptide(L)'
;MKLSNKLWIHWGKNPNDVFQYLKISKAGAKLDESKKFIQWFRFVKDYRDKKGAHWFVDYEIYHSLLKVAPEAKIATILQSLKDIKDLKNLAEIVQNYQFKLWVGRKETPDSIASLFGIQNRGPMGAERDPRYEILKEFTEVFKAGTRA
;
A
#
# COMPACT_ATOMS: atom_id res chain seq x y z
N MET A 1 6.91 -16.05 12.31
CA MET A 1 6.98 -14.75 13.00
C MET A 1 5.65 -14.26 13.64
N LYS A 2 4.56 -15.07 13.70
CA LYS A 2 3.31 -14.67 14.41
C LYS A 2 3.50 -14.42 15.92
N LEU A 3 4.46 -15.10 16.56
CA LEU A 3 4.76 -14.90 17.99
C LEU A 3 5.29 -13.48 18.27
N SER A 4 6.12 -12.92 17.40
CA SER A 4 6.72 -11.59 17.57
C SER A 4 5.65 -10.48 17.58
N ASN A 5 4.65 -10.57 16.71
CA ASN A 5 3.56 -9.59 16.64
C ASN A 5 2.70 -9.59 17.90
N LYS A 6 2.30 -10.78 18.37
CA LYS A 6 1.52 -10.92 19.60
C LYS A 6 2.25 -10.33 20.81
N LEU A 7 3.56 -10.56 20.93
CA LEU A 7 4.37 -10.01 22.01
C LEU A 7 4.48 -8.49 21.92
N TRP A 8 4.75 -7.93 20.74
CA TRP A 8 4.78 -6.48 20.55
C TRP A 8 3.44 -5.83 20.91
N ILE A 9 2.31 -6.41 20.48
CA ILE A 9 0.98 -5.91 20.85
C ILE A 9 0.73 -6.02 22.35
N HIS A 10 1.12 -7.13 22.98
CA HIS A 10 0.99 -7.34 24.43
C HIS A 10 1.80 -6.32 25.24
N TRP A 11 3.00 -5.97 24.78
CA TRP A 11 3.84 -4.91 25.36
C TRP A 11 3.44 -3.49 24.94
N GLY A 12 2.24 -3.33 24.37
CA GLY A 12 1.68 -2.01 24.06
C GLY A 12 2.32 -1.30 22.88
N LYS A 13 3.08 -1.99 22.02
CA LYS A 13 3.63 -1.38 20.80
C LYS A 13 2.53 -1.11 19.79
N ASN A 14 2.56 0.08 19.21
CA ASN A 14 1.70 0.46 18.10
C ASN A 14 2.46 0.34 16.76
N PRO A 15 1.78 0.48 15.61
CA PRO A 15 2.44 0.38 14.30
C PRO A 15 3.56 1.39 14.06
N ASN A 16 3.47 2.60 14.60
CA ASN A 16 4.54 3.60 14.49
C ASN A 16 5.80 3.16 15.25
N ASP A 17 5.66 2.60 16.45
CA ASP A 17 6.78 2.08 17.23
C ASP A 17 7.52 0.97 16.47
N VAL A 18 6.77 0.04 15.89
CA VAL A 18 7.34 -1.08 15.14
C VAL A 18 7.94 -0.61 13.81
N PHE A 19 7.35 0.41 13.17
CA PHE A 19 7.90 1.04 11.96
C PHE A 19 9.31 1.58 12.21
N GLN A 20 9.48 2.33 13.32
CA GLN A 20 10.76 2.89 13.73
C GLN A 20 11.75 1.80 14.16
N TYR A 21 11.30 0.84 14.96
CA TYR A 21 12.12 -0.28 15.43
C TYR A 21 12.72 -1.09 14.27
N LEU A 22 11.92 -1.34 13.22
CA LEU A 22 12.36 -2.06 12.03
C LEU A 22 13.24 -1.21 11.10
N LYS A 23 13.38 0.10 11.35
CA LYS A 23 14.21 1.02 10.56
C LYS A 23 13.85 0.99 9.08
N ILE A 24 12.56 0.97 8.76
CA ILE A 24 12.03 0.82 7.39
C ILE A 24 12.52 1.93 6.46
N SER A 25 12.68 3.14 6.98
CA SER A 25 13.24 4.29 6.24
C SER A 25 14.65 4.05 5.70
N LYS A 26 15.40 3.08 6.24
CA LYS A 26 16.74 2.72 5.75
C LYS A 26 16.72 1.80 4.53
N ALA A 27 15.56 1.29 4.11
CA ALA A 27 15.46 0.37 2.98
C ALA A 27 15.65 1.07 1.62
N GLY A 28 15.35 2.38 1.53
CA GLY A 28 15.54 3.20 0.34
C GLY A 28 15.01 2.56 -0.94
N ALA A 29 15.89 2.40 -1.93
CA ALA A 29 15.56 1.82 -3.24
C ALA A 29 15.12 0.35 -3.19
N LYS A 30 15.37 -0.40 -2.10
CA LYS A 30 15.02 -1.83 -1.96
C LYS A 30 13.86 -2.09 -1.00
N LEU A 31 12.99 -1.10 -0.82
CA LEU A 31 11.84 -1.20 0.09
C LEU A 31 10.92 -2.39 -0.22
N ASP A 32 10.74 -2.68 -1.51
CA ASP A 32 9.96 -3.77 -2.11
C ASP A 32 10.53 -5.16 -1.80
N GLU A 33 11.85 -5.29 -1.63
CA GLU A 33 12.51 -6.54 -1.21
C GLU A 33 12.61 -6.69 0.32
N SER A 34 12.18 -5.66 1.06
CA SER A 34 12.42 -5.57 2.50
C SER A 34 11.52 -6.52 3.27
N LYS A 35 12.10 -7.63 3.75
CA LYS A 35 11.45 -8.52 4.73
C LYS A 35 10.94 -7.76 5.96
N LYS A 36 11.60 -6.65 6.34
CA LYS A 36 11.17 -5.79 7.45
C LYS A 36 9.91 -5.00 7.11
N PHE A 37 9.79 -4.52 5.88
CA PHE A 37 8.59 -3.85 5.42
C PHE A 37 7.37 -4.80 5.42
N ILE A 38 7.54 -6.00 4.86
CA ILE A 38 6.50 -7.05 4.89
C ILE A 38 6.13 -7.41 6.34
N GLN A 39 7.13 -7.53 7.23
CA GLN A 39 6.89 -7.80 8.65
C GLN A 39 6.09 -6.69 9.33
N TRP A 40 6.34 -5.42 8.98
CA TRP A 40 5.55 -4.31 9.49
C TRP A 40 4.11 -4.34 9.00
N PHE A 41 3.87 -4.65 7.72
CA PHE A 41 2.52 -4.82 7.20
C PHE A 41 1.76 -5.95 7.92
N ARG A 42 2.44 -7.07 8.20
CA ARG A 42 1.88 -8.16 9.04
C ARG A 42 1.57 -7.69 10.46
N PHE A 43 2.43 -6.86 11.03
CA PHE A 43 2.19 -6.28 12.35
C PHE A 43 0.96 -5.36 12.34
N VAL A 44 0.83 -4.46 11.36
CA VAL A 44 -0.35 -3.58 11.20
C VAL A 44 -1.63 -4.40 11.12
N LYS A 45 -1.61 -5.47 10.31
CA LYS A 45 -2.73 -6.40 10.19
C LYS A 45 -3.08 -7.01 11.55
N ASP A 46 -2.13 -7.67 12.21
CA ASP A 46 -2.38 -8.35 13.50
C ASP A 46 -2.79 -7.35 14.60
N TYR A 47 -2.28 -6.12 14.54
CA TYR A 47 -2.65 -5.02 15.43
C TYR A 47 -4.12 -4.62 15.23
N ARG A 48 -4.54 -4.39 13.97
CA ARG A 48 -5.93 -4.08 13.63
C ARG A 48 -6.88 -5.24 13.96
N ASP A 49 -6.48 -6.48 13.70
CA ASP A 49 -7.27 -7.67 14.05
C ASP A 49 -7.48 -7.77 15.57
N LYS A 50 -6.50 -7.36 16.38
CA LYS A 50 -6.56 -7.46 17.84
C LYS A 50 -7.22 -6.25 18.53
N LYS A 51 -7.03 -5.04 17.99
CA LYS A 51 -7.44 -3.79 18.62
C LYS A 51 -8.63 -3.13 17.93
N GLY A 52 -8.80 -3.34 16.63
CA GLY A 52 -9.77 -2.67 15.77
C GLY A 52 -9.11 -1.64 14.85
N ALA A 53 -9.68 -1.48 13.64
CA ALA A 53 -9.11 -0.61 12.60
C ALA A 53 -9.04 0.88 12.98
N HIS A 54 -9.89 1.37 13.89
CA HIS A 54 -9.89 2.75 14.37
C HIS A 54 -8.63 3.13 15.17
N TRP A 55 -7.88 2.14 15.69
CA TRP A 55 -6.63 2.39 16.41
C TRP A 55 -5.42 2.65 15.51
N PHE A 56 -5.55 2.39 14.20
CA PHE A 56 -4.55 2.76 13.22
C PHE A 56 -5.22 2.84 11.86
N VAL A 57 -5.73 4.00 11.46
CA VAL A 57 -6.64 4.15 10.29
C VAL A 57 -5.90 4.14 8.95
N ASP A 58 -6.64 3.98 7.84
CA ASP A 58 -6.04 3.76 6.51
C ASP A 58 -5.10 4.90 6.09
N TYR A 59 -5.51 6.14 6.43
CA TYR A 59 -4.67 7.33 6.28
C TYR A 59 -3.33 7.22 7.01
N GLU A 60 -3.29 6.69 8.24
CA GLU A 60 -2.06 6.59 9.02
C GLU A 60 -1.11 5.53 8.45
N ILE A 61 -1.65 4.42 7.94
CA ILE A 61 -0.85 3.43 7.20
C ILE A 61 -0.25 4.13 5.97
N TYR A 62 -1.10 4.69 5.12
CA TYR A 62 -0.65 5.29 3.86
C TYR A 62 0.35 6.42 4.09
N HIS A 63 0.10 7.32 5.04
CA HIS A 63 1.00 8.41 5.37
C HIS A 63 2.35 7.91 5.92
N SER A 64 2.38 6.79 6.63
CA SER A 64 3.65 6.14 7.04
C SER A 64 4.45 5.62 5.85
N LEU A 65 3.77 5.12 4.81
CA LEU A 65 4.39 4.69 3.56
C LEU A 65 5.02 5.86 2.79
N LEU A 66 4.34 7.00 2.73
CA LEU A 66 4.84 8.21 2.05
C LEU A 66 6.13 8.76 2.67
N LYS A 67 6.45 8.43 3.91
CA LYS A 67 7.71 8.82 4.57
C LYS A 67 8.93 8.06 4.03
N VAL A 68 8.73 6.98 3.28
CA VAL A 68 9.83 6.08 2.88
C VAL A 68 9.93 5.84 1.38
N ALA A 69 8.90 6.16 0.59
CA ALA A 69 8.98 6.11 -0.86
C ALA A 69 7.93 7.01 -1.55
N PRO A 70 8.17 7.43 -2.80
CA PRO A 70 7.19 8.16 -3.61
C PRO A 70 5.91 7.37 -3.89
N GLU A 71 4.80 8.07 -4.18
CA GLU A 71 3.46 7.46 -4.37
C GLU A 71 3.43 6.36 -5.43
N ALA A 72 4.12 6.55 -6.56
CA ALA A 72 4.21 5.54 -7.62
C ALA A 72 4.81 4.22 -7.09
N LYS A 73 5.91 4.32 -6.32
CA LYS A 73 6.55 3.16 -5.73
C LYS A 73 5.66 2.51 -4.66
N ILE A 74 5.00 3.31 -3.83
CA ILE A 74 4.04 2.79 -2.84
C ILE A 74 2.90 2.03 -3.51
N ALA A 75 2.35 2.55 -4.61
CA ALA A 75 1.30 1.87 -5.36
C ALA A 75 1.75 0.50 -5.89
N THR A 76 2.95 0.42 -6.48
CA THR A 76 3.51 -0.87 -6.94
C THR A 76 3.72 -1.86 -5.81
N ILE A 77 4.21 -1.40 -4.65
CA ILE A 77 4.41 -2.25 -3.48
C ILE A 77 3.07 -2.76 -2.95
N LEU A 78 2.06 -1.89 -2.84
CA LEU A 78 0.72 -2.29 -2.41
C LEU A 78 0.11 -3.31 -3.37
N GLN A 79 0.29 -3.13 -4.68
CA GLN A 79 -0.14 -4.11 -5.68
C GLN A 79 0.53 -5.46 -5.44
N SER A 80 1.86 -5.52 -5.28
CA SER A 80 2.57 -6.78 -5.03
C SER A 80 2.21 -7.42 -3.68
N LEU A 81 1.85 -6.65 -2.66
CA LEU A 81 1.41 -7.20 -1.38
C LEU A 81 0.07 -7.97 -1.50
N LYS A 82 -0.73 -7.73 -2.56
CA LYS A 82 -1.96 -8.49 -2.82
C LYS A 82 -1.71 -9.97 -3.13
N ASP A 83 -0.54 -10.31 -3.66
CA ASP A 83 -0.14 -11.69 -3.96
C ASP A 83 0.20 -12.47 -2.69
N ILE A 84 0.45 -11.77 -1.58
CA ILE A 84 0.70 -12.38 -0.29
C ILE A 84 -0.65 -12.65 0.39
N LYS A 85 -1.09 -13.92 0.37
CA LYS A 85 -2.41 -14.37 0.86
C LYS A 85 -2.82 -13.77 2.21
N ASP A 86 -1.91 -13.68 3.18
CA ASP A 86 -2.22 -13.14 4.52
C ASP A 86 -2.29 -11.61 4.57
N LEU A 87 -1.74 -10.90 3.58
CA LEU A 87 -1.71 -9.43 3.50
C LEU A 87 -2.70 -8.84 2.50
N LYS A 88 -3.24 -9.66 1.60
CA LYS A 88 -4.11 -9.23 0.50
C LYS A 88 -5.18 -8.21 0.92
N ASN A 89 -5.98 -8.54 1.93
CA ASN A 89 -7.05 -7.66 2.38
C ASN A 89 -6.54 -6.30 2.89
N LEU A 90 -5.42 -6.27 3.63
CA LEU A 90 -4.86 -5.01 4.11
C LEU A 90 -4.28 -4.18 2.95
N ALA A 91 -3.63 -4.83 2.00
CA ALA A 91 -3.09 -4.18 0.81
C ALA A 91 -4.20 -3.54 -0.04
N GLU A 92 -5.30 -4.28 -0.29
CA GLU A 92 -6.49 -3.77 -0.99
C GLU A 92 -7.11 -2.56 -0.30
N ILE A 93 -7.26 -2.62 1.04
CA ILE A 93 -7.81 -1.49 1.82
C ILE A 93 -6.96 -0.23 1.65
N VAL A 94 -5.64 -0.35 1.83
CA VAL A 94 -4.72 0.80 1.77
C VAL A 94 -4.58 1.33 0.35
N GLN A 95 -4.63 0.46 -0.66
CA GLN A 95 -4.57 0.88 -2.06
C GLN A 95 -5.86 1.53 -2.53
N ASN A 96 -7.03 1.06 -2.07
CA ASN A 96 -8.29 1.73 -2.32
C ASN A 96 -8.33 3.12 -1.67
N TYR A 97 -7.74 3.28 -0.47
CA TYR A 97 -7.54 4.60 0.14
C TYR A 97 -6.67 5.50 -0.76
N GLN A 98 -5.55 4.99 -1.28
CA GLN A 98 -4.72 5.71 -2.25
C GLN A 98 -5.51 6.15 -3.50
N PHE A 99 -6.31 5.26 -4.09
CA PHE A 99 -7.12 5.60 -5.27
C PHE A 99 -8.15 6.68 -4.99
N LYS A 100 -8.88 6.58 -3.87
CA LYS A 100 -9.83 7.62 -3.46
C LYS A 100 -9.15 8.96 -3.21
N LEU A 101 -7.93 8.95 -2.67
CA LEU A 101 -7.14 10.17 -2.47
C LEU A 101 -6.74 10.80 -3.81
N TRP A 102 -6.31 10.00 -4.79
CA TRP A 102 -6.03 10.47 -6.15
C TRP A 102 -7.28 11.04 -6.84
N VAL A 103 -8.43 10.36 -6.73
CA VAL A 103 -9.71 10.91 -7.22
C VAL A 103 -10.03 12.25 -6.55
N GLY A 104 -9.89 12.34 -5.22
CA GLY A 104 -10.11 13.59 -4.47
C GLY A 104 -9.15 14.72 -4.87
N ARG A 105 -7.95 14.40 -5.36
CA ARG A 105 -6.97 15.33 -5.94
C ARG A 105 -7.22 15.65 -7.42
N LYS A 106 -8.30 15.11 -8.00
CA LYS A 106 -8.67 15.26 -9.42
C LYS A 106 -7.66 14.62 -10.39
N GLU A 107 -6.92 13.61 -9.94
CA GLU A 107 -6.11 12.79 -10.84
C GLU A 107 -7.03 12.05 -11.83
N THR A 108 -6.60 11.97 -13.09
CA THR A 108 -7.26 11.24 -14.18
C THR A 108 -6.48 9.96 -14.52
N PRO A 109 -7.09 8.98 -15.23
CA PRO A 109 -6.35 7.83 -15.73
C PRO A 109 -5.08 8.21 -16.51
N ASP A 110 -5.11 9.29 -17.30
CA ASP A 110 -3.95 9.77 -18.05
C ASP A 110 -2.83 10.31 -17.15
N SER A 111 -3.18 11.04 -16.08
CA SER A 111 -2.20 11.52 -15.10
C SER A 111 -1.55 10.37 -14.33
N ILE A 112 -2.32 9.34 -13.95
CA ILE A 112 -1.79 8.15 -13.27
C ILE A 112 -0.95 7.30 -14.24
N ALA A 113 -1.36 7.16 -15.50
CA ALA A 113 -0.54 6.52 -16.53
C ALA A 113 0.82 7.24 -16.68
N SER A 114 0.79 8.58 -16.69
CA SER A 114 1.99 9.43 -16.75
C SER A 114 2.88 9.25 -15.50
N LEU A 115 2.30 9.14 -14.31
CA LEU A 115 3.01 8.85 -13.05
C LEU A 115 3.82 7.55 -13.13
N PHE A 116 3.35 6.56 -13.87
CA PHE A 116 4.02 5.27 -14.08
C PHE A 116 4.89 5.18 -15.35
N GLY A 117 4.94 6.26 -16.14
CA GLY A 117 5.63 6.27 -17.44
C GLY A 117 5.01 5.34 -18.48
N ILE A 118 3.72 5.04 -18.38
CA ILE A 118 2.98 4.22 -19.35
C ILE A 118 2.70 5.08 -20.58
N GLN A 119 3.27 4.73 -21.74
CA GLN A 119 2.97 5.40 -23.01
C GLN A 119 1.79 4.72 -23.75
N ASN A 120 1.13 5.49 -24.65
CA ASN A 120 -0.11 5.14 -25.39
C ASN A 120 -0.10 3.82 -26.21
N ARG A 121 1.01 3.08 -26.24
CA ARG A 121 1.10 1.72 -26.78
C ARG A 121 1.93 0.87 -25.82
N GLY A 122 1.27 0.17 -24.91
CA GLY A 122 1.93 -0.82 -24.06
C GLY A 122 2.46 -2.00 -24.89
N PRO A 123 3.61 -2.59 -24.53
CA PRO A 123 4.09 -3.80 -25.19
C PRO A 123 3.09 -4.96 -25.01
N MET A 124 3.03 -5.88 -25.98
CA MET A 124 2.28 -7.12 -25.83
C MET A 124 2.73 -7.85 -24.54
N GLY A 125 1.78 -8.24 -23.69
CA GLY A 125 2.06 -8.89 -22.40
C GLY A 125 2.01 -7.96 -21.16
N ALA A 126 1.59 -6.71 -21.32
CA ALA A 126 1.44 -5.72 -20.24
C ALA A 126 0.48 -6.13 -19.10
N GLU A 127 -0.34 -7.18 -19.29
CA GLU A 127 -1.29 -7.68 -18.27
C GLU A 127 -0.61 -8.20 -16.99
N ARG A 128 0.69 -8.51 -17.02
CA ARG A 128 1.43 -8.98 -15.83
C ARG A 128 2.24 -7.88 -15.14
N ASP A 129 2.22 -6.65 -15.64
CA ASP A 129 2.95 -5.55 -15.05
C ASP A 129 2.05 -4.82 -14.03
N PRO A 130 2.45 -4.74 -12.75
CA PRO A 130 1.63 -4.16 -11.69
C PRO A 130 1.19 -2.72 -11.99
N ARG A 131 1.92 -1.98 -12.83
CA ARG A 131 1.56 -0.60 -13.23
C ARG A 131 0.26 -0.56 -14.04
N TYR A 132 0.04 -1.55 -14.91
CA TYR A 132 -1.17 -1.64 -15.71
C TYR A 132 -2.36 -2.12 -14.88
N GLU A 133 -2.14 -3.03 -13.93
CA GLU A 133 -3.17 -3.43 -12.97
C GLU A 133 -3.61 -2.25 -12.10
N ILE A 134 -2.66 -1.46 -11.59
CA ILE A 134 -2.93 -0.24 -10.82
C ILE A 134 -3.76 0.73 -11.65
N LEU A 135 -3.35 1.00 -12.89
CA LEU A 135 -4.08 1.91 -13.78
C LEU A 135 -5.51 1.43 -14.05
N LYS A 136 -5.69 0.12 -14.27
CA LYS A 136 -7.01 -0.49 -14.47
C LYS A 136 -7.90 -0.30 -13.25
N GLU A 137 -7.43 -0.71 -12.07
CA GLU A 137 -8.21 -0.60 -10.82
C GLU A 137 -8.52 0.86 -10.47
N PHE A 138 -7.54 1.76 -10.62
CA PHE A 138 -7.77 3.20 -10.44
C PHE A 138 -8.84 3.73 -11.39
N THR A 139 -8.83 3.32 -12.66
CA THR A 139 -9.83 3.75 -13.66
C THR A 139 -11.24 3.31 -13.28
N GLU A 140 -11.39 2.13 -12.68
CA GLU A 140 -12.67 1.64 -12.16
C GLU A 140 -13.17 2.51 -10.99
N VAL A 141 -12.29 2.82 -10.02
CA VAL A 141 -12.61 3.71 -8.89
C VAL A 141 -12.95 5.13 -9.37
N PHE A 142 -12.20 5.67 -10.32
CA PHE A 142 -12.44 6.99 -10.92
C PHE A 142 -13.84 7.05 -11.55
N LYS A 143 -14.20 6.06 -12.38
CA LYS A 143 -15.54 5.97 -13.00
C LYS A 143 -16.66 5.90 -11.97
N ALA A 144 -16.49 5.12 -10.90
CA ALA A 144 -17.46 5.03 -9.82
C ALA A 144 -17.65 6.36 -9.10
N GLY A 145 -16.56 7.09 -8.84
CA GLY A 145 -16.60 8.42 -8.21
C GLY A 145 -17.24 9.51 -9.09
N THR A 146 -17.13 9.42 -10.42
CA THR A 146 -17.75 10.39 -11.36
C THR A 146 -19.24 10.17 -11.62
N ARG A 147 -19.79 9.03 -11.20
CA ARG A 147 -21.22 8.67 -11.41
C ARG A 147 -22.12 9.06 -10.24
N ALA A 148 -21.54 9.50 -9.12
CA ALA A 148 -22.23 9.95 -7.92
C ALA A 148 -22.38 11.48 -7.93
#